data_AF-A0A953XDA4-F1
#
_entry.id   AF-A0A953XDA4-F1
#
_cell.length_a   1.000
_cell.length_b   1.000
_cell.length_c   1.000
_cell.angle_alpha   90.00
_cell.angle_beta   90.00
_cell.angle_gamma   90.00
#
_symmetry.space_group_name_H-M   'P 1'
#
loop_
_entity.id
_entity.type
_entity.pdbx_description
1 polymer ?
#
loop_
_entity_poly.entity_id
_entity_poly.type
_entity_poly.pdbx_seq_one_letter_code
_entity_poly.pdbx_strand_id
1 'polypeptide(L)'
;TGKVEITSQNHGFVVVPESLPDSAQVTHVSLFDGSNEGLALGDRPVFSVQYHPEASPGPSDSHYLFKRFVDMIAATHAKAKAS
;
A
#
# COMPACT_ATOMS: atom_id res chain seq x y z
N THR A 1 0.26 11.08 5.93
CA THR A 1 0.11 12.15 4.91
C THR A 1 -1.10 13.04 5.19
N GLY A 2 -2.11 12.57 5.94
CA GLY A 2 -3.36 13.29 6.14
C GLY A 2 -4.27 13.31 4.90
N LYS A 3 -3.91 12.55 3.85
CA LYS A 3 -4.71 12.42 2.63
C LYS A 3 -5.79 11.36 2.83
N VAL A 4 -6.91 11.55 2.14
CA VAL A 4 -8.04 10.61 2.08
C VAL A 4 -8.24 10.20 0.63
N GLU A 5 -8.62 8.94 0.43
CA GLU A 5 -8.88 8.34 -0.88
C GLU A 5 -10.23 7.64 -0.81
N ILE A 6 -11.04 7.77 -1.86
CA ILE A 6 -12.17 6.88 -2.05
C ILE A 6 -11.66 5.67 -2.84
N THR A 7 -11.96 4.47 -2.38
CA THR A 7 -11.38 3.22 -2.93
C THR A 7 -12.47 2.19 -3.22
N SER A 8 -12.14 1.22 -4.09
CA SER A 8 -12.97 0.02 -4.31
C SER A 8 -12.49 -1.11 -3.40
N GLN A 9 -13.42 -1.70 -2.64
CA GLN A 9 -13.16 -2.69 -1.60
C GLN A 9 -13.93 -3.98 -1.92
N ASN A 10 -13.29 -5.14 -1.86
CA ASN A 10 -13.95 -6.44 -1.99
C ASN A 10 -13.17 -7.56 -1.28
N HIS A 11 -13.13 -7.51 0.06
CA HIS A 11 -12.48 -8.53 0.89
C HIS A 11 -13.35 -8.83 2.13
N GLY A 12 -13.24 -10.06 2.65
CA GLY A 12 -13.95 -10.52 3.86
C GLY A 12 -13.05 -10.78 5.07
N PHE A 13 -11.74 -10.55 4.91
CA PHE A 13 -10.72 -10.73 5.94
C PHE A 13 -9.82 -9.50 5.98
N VAL A 14 -9.23 -9.21 7.13
CA VAL A 14 -8.31 -8.08 7.33
C VAL A 14 -7.05 -8.54 8.06
N VAL A 15 -5.94 -7.85 7.84
CA VAL A 15 -4.70 -8.06 8.60
C VAL A 15 -4.75 -7.25 9.89
N VAL A 16 -4.63 -7.93 11.03
CA VAL A 16 -4.65 -7.32 12.37
C VAL A 16 -3.33 -6.56 12.63
N PRO A 17 -3.35 -5.23 12.85
CA PRO A 17 -2.14 -4.43 13.07
C PRO A 17 -1.23 -4.94 14.18
N GLU A 18 -1.81 -5.45 15.27
CA GLU A 18 -1.10 -5.95 16.45
C GLU A 18 -0.34 -7.27 16.17
N SER A 19 -0.63 -7.92 15.06
CA SER A 19 0.06 -9.16 14.62
C SER A 19 1.27 -8.88 13.73
N LEU A 20 1.52 -7.62 13.35
CA LEU A 20 2.61 -7.27 12.46
C LEU A 20 3.98 -7.41 13.15
N PRO A 21 5.01 -7.90 12.44
CA PRO A 21 6.38 -7.84 12.93
C PRO A 21 6.88 -6.39 12.97
N ASP A 22 7.89 -6.09 13.80
CA ASP A 22 8.49 -4.75 13.93
C ASP A 22 9.01 -4.15 12.61
N SER A 23 9.31 -5.00 11.62
CA SER A 23 9.76 -4.57 10.29
C SER A 23 8.64 -4.02 9.41
N ALA A 24 7.38 -4.23 9.78
CA ALA A 24 6.20 -3.81 9.03
C ALA A 24 5.45 -2.67 9.73
N GLN A 25 4.91 -1.75 8.94
CA GLN A 25 4.18 -0.60 9.43
C GLN A 25 2.86 -0.44 8.67
N VAL A 26 1.81 -0.06 9.39
CA VAL A 26 0.53 0.35 8.80
C VAL A 26 0.72 1.67 8.04
N THR A 27 0.17 1.74 6.84
CA THR A 27 0.29 2.91 5.95
C THR A 27 -1.05 3.54 5.60
N HIS A 28 -2.13 2.77 5.61
CA HIS A 28 -3.49 3.21 5.32
C HIS A 28 -4.42 2.60 6.36
N VAL A 29 -5.44 3.36 6.74
CA VAL A 29 -6.51 2.91 7.64
C VAL A 29 -7.84 3.30 7.04
N SER A 30 -8.83 2.41 7.17
CA SER A 30 -10.20 2.68 6.78
C SER A 30 -10.78 3.76 7.70
N LEU A 31 -11.36 4.81 7.11
CA LEU A 31 -12.09 5.82 7.88
C LEU A 31 -13.50 5.37 8.28
N PHE A 32 -13.97 4.23 7.77
CA PHE A 32 -15.31 3.72 8.09
C PHE A 32 -15.30 2.91 9.40
N ASP A 33 -14.26 2.11 9.63
CA ASP A 33 -14.20 1.17 10.76
C ASP A 33 -12.82 1.07 11.42
N GLY A 34 -11.81 1.77 10.93
CA GLY A 34 -10.46 1.75 11.48
C GLY A 34 -9.63 0.52 11.10
N SER A 35 -10.14 -0.35 10.21
CA SER A 35 -9.39 -1.52 9.75
C SER A 35 -8.13 -1.13 8.95
N ASN A 36 -7.15 -2.04 8.92
CA ASN A 36 -5.90 -1.83 8.21
C ASN A 36 -6.08 -1.97 6.70
N GLU A 37 -5.61 -0.95 5.96
CA GLU A 37 -5.80 -0.85 4.51
C GLU A 37 -4.49 -0.89 3.72
N GLY A 38 -3.34 -0.99 4.38
CA GLY A 38 -2.08 -1.11 3.67
C GLY A 38 -0.87 -1.17 4.57
N LEU A 39 0.18 -1.81 4.07
CA LEU A 39 1.40 -2.10 4.80
C LEU A 39 2.64 -1.67 4.01
N ALA A 40 3.71 -1.33 4.69
CA ALA A 40 5.03 -1.21 4.08
C ALA A 40 6.12 -1.74 5.03
N LEU A 41 7.23 -2.21 4.45
CA LEU A 41 8.40 -2.61 5.22
C LEU A 41 9.40 -1.46 5.33
N GLY A 42 10.05 -1.32 6.48
CA GLY A 42 11.07 -0.30 6.72
C GLY A 42 12.45 -0.64 6.14
N ASP A 43 12.73 -1.93 5.93
CA ASP A 43 14.07 -2.45 5.58
C ASP A 43 14.24 -2.74 4.08
N ARG A 44 13.15 -2.83 3.32
CA ARG A 44 13.15 -3.23 1.91
C ARG A 44 12.03 -2.55 1.11
N PRO A 45 12.17 -2.40 -0.22
CA PRO A 45 11.19 -1.70 -1.05
C PRO A 45 9.94 -2.56 -1.29
N VAL A 46 9.13 -2.77 -0.26
CA VAL A 46 7.91 -3.58 -0.29
C VAL A 46 6.76 -2.78 0.34
N PHE A 47 5.62 -2.77 -0.35
CA PHE A 47 4.36 -2.27 0.17
C PHE A 47 3.19 -3.08 -0.38
N SER A 48 2.05 -3.00 0.29
CA SER A 48 0.77 -3.55 -0.15
C SER A 48 -0.39 -2.65 0.26
N VAL A 49 -1.53 -2.83 -0.39
CA VAL A 49 -2.83 -2.24 -0.02
C VAL A 49 -3.89 -3.33 -0.01
N GLN A 50 -4.93 -3.14 0.80
CA GLN A 50 -6.03 -4.11 0.98
C GLN A 50 -7.17 -3.91 -0.02
N TYR A 51 -7.36 -2.67 -0.50
CA TYR A 51 -8.30 -2.29 -1.53
C TYR A 51 -7.76 -2.53 -2.95
N HIS A 52 -8.62 -2.30 -3.96
CA HIS A 52 -8.32 -2.44 -5.38
C HIS A 52 -7.86 -1.11 -6.00
N PRO A 53 -6.54 -0.82 -6.10
CA PRO A 53 -6.05 0.45 -6.64
C PRO A 53 -6.26 0.56 -8.16
N GLU A 54 -6.42 -0.54 -8.87
CA GLU A 54 -6.74 -0.57 -10.31
C GLU A 54 -8.12 0.00 -10.61
N ALA A 55 -9.02 -0.08 -9.62
CA ALA A 55 -10.46 0.16 -9.77
C ALA A 55 -11.09 -0.70 -10.88
N SER A 56 -12.40 -0.54 -11.12
CA SER A 56 -13.24 -1.20 -12.15
C SER A 56 -14.27 -2.21 -11.59
N PRO A 57 -15.48 -1.72 -11.23
CA PRO A 57 -15.88 -0.30 -11.16
C PRO A 57 -15.21 0.40 -9.96
N GLY A 58 -15.06 1.72 -10.02
CA GLY A 58 -14.53 2.48 -8.88
C GLY A 58 -13.85 3.81 -9.20
N PRO A 59 -13.53 4.59 -8.15
CA PRO A 59 -12.72 5.80 -8.23
C PRO A 59 -11.24 5.49 -8.53
N SER A 60 -10.53 6.44 -9.13
CA SER A 60 -9.12 6.32 -9.56
C SER A 60 -8.12 6.94 -8.57
N ASP A 61 -8.55 7.34 -7.37
CA ASP A 61 -7.75 8.10 -6.40
C ASP A 61 -6.42 7.40 -6.08
N SER A 62 -6.43 6.06 -5.98
CA SER A 62 -5.26 5.26 -5.62
C SER A 62 -4.36 4.81 -6.79
N HIS A 63 -4.60 5.26 -8.03
CA HIS A 63 -3.77 4.86 -9.19
C HIS A 63 -2.30 5.26 -9.07
N TYR A 64 -1.97 6.26 -8.25
CA TYR A 64 -0.58 6.67 -8.00
C TYR A 64 0.29 5.55 -7.42
N LEU A 65 -0.31 4.53 -6.80
CA LEU A 65 0.40 3.37 -6.26
C LEU A 65 1.11 2.56 -7.35
N PHE A 66 0.54 2.49 -8.57
CA PHE A 66 1.22 1.87 -9.70
C PHE A 66 2.45 2.66 -10.12
N LYS A 67 2.34 4.00 -10.17
CA LYS A 67 3.50 4.85 -10.43
C LYS A 67 4.57 4.67 -9.36
N ARG A 68 4.19 4.66 -8.08
CA ARG A 68 5.10 4.40 -6.95
C ARG A 68 5.82 3.06 -7.12
N PHE A 69 5.10 2.01 -7.50
CA PHE A 69 5.69 0.69 -7.73
C PHE A 69 6.71 0.69 -8.87
N VAL A 70 6.39 1.30 -10.01
CA VAL A 70 7.34 1.42 -11.15
C VAL A 70 8.57 2.23 -10.76
N ASP A 71 8.39 3.34 -10.04
CA ASP A 71 9.51 4.15 -9.55
C ASP A 71 10.42 3.34 -8.60
N MET A 72 9.85 2.46 -7.76
CA MET A 72 10.61 1.56 -6.89
C MET A 72 11.41 0.51 -7.67
N ILE A 73 10.84 -0.05 -8.74
CA ILE A 73 11.56 -0.96 -9.66
C ILE A 73 12.78 -0.25 -10.24
N ALA A 74 12.58 0.94 -10.82
CA ALA A 74 13.65 1.73 -11.42
C ALA A 74 14.78 2.05 -10.42
N ALA A 75 14.41 2.50 -9.20
CA ALA A 75 15.38 2.79 -8.15
C ALA A 75 16.16 1.55 -7.69
N THR A 76 15.50 0.40 -7.60
CA THR A 76 16.14 -0.87 -7.21
C THR A 76 17.15 -1.32 -8.26
N HIS A 77 16.81 -1.23 -9.55
CA HIS A 77 17.75 -1.52 -10.65
C HIS A 77 18.95 -0.56 -10.66
N ALA A 78 18.72 0.74 -10.43
CA ALA A 78 19.79 1.73 -10.38
C ALA A 78 20.78 1.42 -9.24
N LYS A 79 20.29 1.05 -8.04
CA LYS A 79 21.13 0.62 -6.92
C LYS A 79 21.93 -0.64 -7.23
N ALA A 80 21.31 -1.64 -7.85
CA ALA A 80 21.98 -2.89 -8.20
C ALA A 80 23.13 -2.68 -9.22
N LYS A 81 23.00 -1.70 -10.12
CA LYS A 81 24.07 -1.34 -11.08
C LYS A 81 25.23 -0.57 -10.43
N ALA A 82 24.97 0.13 -9.33
CA ALA A 82 25.95 0.95 -8.63
C ALA A 82 26.72 0.20 -7.53
N SER A 83 26.31 -1.03 -7.22
CA SER A 83 26.95 -1.91 -6.24
C SER A 83 27.84 -2.96 -6.92
#